data_AF-A0A378J0L8-F1
#
_entry.id   AF-A0A378J0L8-F1
#
_cell.length_a   1.000
_cell.length_b   1.000
_cell.length_c   1.000
_cell.angle_alpha   90.00
_cell.angle_beta   90.00
_cell.angle_gamma   90.00
#
_symmetry.space_group_name_H-M   'P 1'
#
loop_
_entity.id
_entity.type
_entity.pdbx_description
1 polymer ?
#
loop_
_entity_poly.entity_id
_entity_poly.type
_entity_poly.pdbx_seq_one_letter_code
_entity_poly.pdbx_strand_id
1 'polypeptide(L)'
;MGHAAGVEVSICGEMASDPLAVILLIAMGFDTLSMNSSSLPRVKWVIRNFAIASARKILAEVLEFEHPAQIRFHLQKSLEEVGLGSLIRAGKSL
;
A
#
# COMPACT_ATOMS: atom_id res chain seq x y z
N MET A 1 12.21 -2.91 -12.38
CA MET A 1 12.68 -3.00 -13.78
C MET A 1 12.04 -1.95 -14.71
N GLY A 2 10.74 -1.62 -14.62
CA GLY A 2 10.11 -0.59 -15.48
C GLY A 2 10.70 0.82 -15.36
N HIS A 3 10.88 1.33 -14.14
CA HIS A 3 11.51 2.65 -13.90
C HIS A 3 12.96 2.76 -14.36
N ALA A 4 13.74 1.68 -14.29
CA ALA A 4 15.11 1.64 -14.82
C ALA A 4 15.14 1.68 -16.36
N ALA A 5 14.01 1.39 -17.01
CA ALA A 5 13.82 1.44 -18.46
C ALA A 5 12.95 2.64 -18.92
N GLY A 6 12.58 3.56 -18.01
CA GLY A 6 11.75 4.73 -18.32
C GLY A 6 10.27 4.43 -18.60
N VAL A 7 9.76 3.28 -18.13
CA VAL A 7 8.38 2.82 -18.38
C VAL A 7 7.57 2.93 -17.09
N GLU A 8 6.43 3.62 -17.17
CA GLU A 8 5.45 3.70 -16.08
C GLU A 8 4.94 2.31 -15.69
N VAL A 9 4.85 2.04 -14.39
CA VAL A 9 4.40 0.73 -13.89
C VAL A 9 2.97 0.85 -13.35
N SER A 10 2.03 0.18 -14.01
CA SER A 10 0.63 0.13 -13.59
C SER A 10 0.27 -1.23 -12.97
N ILE A 11 -0.58 -1.23 -11.94
CA ILE A 11 -1.16 -2.46 -11.36
C ILE A 11 -2.69 -2.39 -11.33
N CYS A 12 -3.32 -3.51 -11.70
CA CYS A 12 -4.76 -3.72 -11.62
C CYS A 12 -5.06 -4.95 -10.73
N GLY A 13 -6.27 -4.99 -10.17
CA GLY A 13 -6.75 -6.12 -9.36
C GLY A 13 -6.98 -5.76 -7.89
N GLU A 14 -7.36 -6.77 -7.10
CA GLU A 14 -7.76 -6.60 -5.69
C GLU A 14 -6.64 -6.01 -4.83
N MET A 15 -5.38 -6.29 -5.17
CA MET A 15 -4.22 -5.75 -4.47
C MET A 15 -4.06 -4.23 -4.66
N ALA A 16 -4.45 -3.68 -5.82
CA ALA A 16 -4.48 -2.23 -6.04
C ALA A 16 -5.60 -1.55 -5.22
N SER A 17 -6.60 -2.32 -4.80
CA SER A 17 -7.71 -1.87 -3.94
C SER A 17 -7.45 -2.09 -2.45
N ASP A 18 -6.35 -2.76 -2.07
CA ASP A 18 -6.01 -3.03 -0.67
C ASP A 18 -5.18 -1.86 -0.08
N PRO A 19 -5.70 -1.15 0.94
CA PRO A 19 -4.98 -0.07 1.60
C PRO A 19 -3.64 -0.50 2.26
N LEU A 20 -3.50 -1.78 2.63
CA LEU A 20 -2.22 -2.30 3.13
C LEU A 20 -1.18 -2.38 2.01
N ALA A 21 -1.58 -2.89 0.85
CA ALA A 21 -0.69 -3.08 -0.28
C ALA A 21 -0.33 -1.75 -0.97
N VAL A 22 -1.25 -0.78 -0.98
CA VAL A 22 -1.05 0.47 -1.73
C VAL A 22 0.14 1.29 -1.24
N ILE A 23 0.43 1.26 0.06
CA ILE A 23 1.59 1.96 0.64
C ILE A 23 2.89 1.39 0.07
N LEU A 24 2.98 0.06 -0.03
CA LEU A 24 4.15 -0.60 -0.64
C LEU A 24 4.21 -0.36 -2.14
N LEU A 25 3.08 -0.39 -2.84
CA LEU A 25 3.03 -0.13 -4.28
C LEU A 25 3.57 1.26 -4.62
N ILE A 26 3.18 2.29 -3.87
CA ILE A 26 3.68 3.65 -4.12
C ILE A 26 5.13 3.80 -3.68
N ALA A 27 5.52 3.14 -2.59
CA ALA A 27 6.93 3.11 -2.17
C ALA A 27 7.85 2.48 -3.23
N MET A 28 7.36 1.45 -3.93
CA MET A 28 8.05 0.79 -5.04
C MET A 28 8.07 1.63 -6.33
N GLY A 29 7.29 2.72 -6.37
CA GLY A 29 7.15 3.57 -7.56
C GLY A 29 6.21 2.96 -8.59
N PHE A 30 5.00 2.55 -8.20
CA PHE A 30 3.92 2.36 -9.16
C PHE A 30 3.24 3.71 -9.41
N ASP A 31 3.16 4.11 -10.68
CA ASP A 31 2.66 5.43 -11.09
C ASP A 31 1.13 5.44 -11.22
N THR A 32 0.57 4.30 -11.64
CA THR A 32 -0.87 4.17 -11.90
C THR A 32 -1.48 2.98 -11.16
N LEU A 33 -2.54 3.26 -10.41
CA LEU A 33 -3.35 2.26 -9.71
C LEU A 33 -4.75 2.23 -10.31
N SER A 34 -5.18 1.07 -10.82
CA SER A 34 -6.55 0.89 -11.35
C SER A 34 -7.40 0.08 -10.39
N MET A 35 -8.58 0.59 -10.07
CA MET A 35 -9.48 -0.01 -9.07
C MET A 35 -10.95 0.34 -9.32
N ASN A 36 -11.86 -0.36 -8.63
CA ASN A 36 -13.29 -0.06 -8.70
C ASN A 36 -13.64 1.25 -7.97
N SER A 37 -14.79 1.82 -8.30
CA SER A 37 -15.24 3.10 -7.74
C SER A 37 -15.45 3.05 -6.21
N SER A 38 -15.76 1.89 -5.65
CA SER A 38 -16.00 1.70 -4.22
C SER A 38 -14.71 1.72 -3.39
N SER A 39 -13.58 1.25 -3.93
CA SER A 39 -12.28 1.25 -3.25
C SER A 39 -11.52 2.57 -3.43
N LEU A 40 -11.83 3.33 -4.47
CA LEU A 40 -11.16 4.60 -4.82
C LEU A 40 -11.09 5.61 -3.66
N PRO A 41 -12.18 5.92 -2.91
CA PRO A 41 -12.10 6.92 -1.83
C PRO A 41 -11.16 6.50 -0.71
N ARG A 42 -11.20 5.21 -0.34
CA ARG A 42 -10.41 4.65 0.76
C ARG A 42 -8.93 4.63 0.41
N VAL A 43 -8.59 4.14 -0.79
CA VAL A 43 -7.21 4.15 -1.27
C VAL A 43 -6.69 5.57 -1.41
N LYS A 44 -7.44 6.47 -2.05
CA LYS A 44 -7.06 7.88 -2.20
C LYS A 44 -6.81 8.57 -0.87
N TRP A 45 -7.59 8.25 0.18
CA TRP A 45 -7.38 8.80 1.50
C TRP A 45 -6.07 8.31 2.14
N VAL A 46 -5.74 7.01 2.02
CA VAL A 46 -4.44 6.50 2.50
C VAL A 46 -3.28 7.20 1.80
N ILE A 47 -3.31 7.28 0.47
CA ILE A 47 -2.24 7.92 -0.32
C ILE A 47 -2.01 9.37 0.10
N ARG A 48 -3.10 10.11 0.37
CA ARG A 48 -3.02 11.52 0.75
C ARG A 48 -2.59 11.76 2.20
N ASN A 49 -2.77 10.78 3.07
CA ASN A 49 -2.49 10.92 4.51
C ASN A 49 -1.28 10.10 4.98
N PHE A 50 -0.64 9.36 4.08
CA PHE A 50 0.55 8.57 4.39
C PHE A 50 1.80 9.20 3.78
N ALA A 51 2.81 9.46 4.60
CA ALA A 51 4.04 10.07 4.12
C ALA A 51 4.83 9.08 3.25
N ILE A 52 5.24 9.51 2.04
CA ILE A 52 6.03 8.69 1.12
C ILE A 52 7.39 8.26 1.72
N ALA A 53 7.98 9.10 2.57
CA ALA A 53 9.22 8.76 3.28
C ALA A 53 9.00 7.57 4.23
N SER A 54 7.89 7.55 4.96
CA SER A 54 7.51 6.42 5.81
C SER A 54 7.23 5.17 4.98
N ALA A 55 6.57 5.32 3.83
CA ALA A 55 6.27 4.21 2.93
C ALA A 55 7.56 3.54 2.41
N ARG A 56 8.55 4.34 2.01
CA ARG A 56 9.87 3.85 1.58
C ARG A 56 10.65 3.18 2.71
N LYS A 57 10.59 3.72 3.92
CA LYS A 57 11.20 3.10 5.11
C LYS A 57 10.59 1.72 5.37
N ILE A 58 9.27 1.64 5.40
CA ILE A 58 8.55 0.37 5.58
C ILE A 58 8.90 -0.63 4.47
N LEU A 59 8.97 -0.17 3.21
CA LEU A 59 9.38 -1.02 2.10
C LEU A 59 10.77 -1.64 2.32
N ALA A 60 11.74 -0.85 2.79
CA ALA A 60 13.08 -1.36 3.09
C ALA A 60 13.04 -2.42 4.21
N GLU A 61 12.27 -2.19 5.27
CA GLU A 61 12.14 -3.12 6.40
C GLU A 61 11.45 -4.44 5.99
N VAL A 62 10.37 -4.39 5.21
CA VAL A 62 9.64 -5.60 4.82
C VAL A 62 10.39 -6.46 3.79
N LEU A 63 11.33 -5.88 3.04
CA LEU A 63 12.19 -6.64 2.12
C LEU A 63 13.18 -7.55 2.87
N GLU A 64 13.42 -7.29 4.16
CA GLU A 64 14.26 -8.12 5.02
C GLU A 64 13.48 -9.26 5.71
N PHE A 65 12.14 -9.28 5.59
CA PHE A 65 11.32 -10.32 6.22
C PHE A 65 11.22 -11.58 5.37
N GLU A 66 11.36 -12.73 6.02
CA GLU A 66 11.27 -14.05 5.37
C GLU A 66 9.83 -14.56 5.28
N HIS A 67 8.91 -13.99 6.06
CA HIS A 67 7.54 -14.50 6.17
C HIS A 67 6.48 -13.44 5.84
N PRO A 68 5.48 -13.78 4.99
CA PRO A 68 4.41 -12.85 4.61
C PRO A 68 3.55 -12.40 5.80
N ALA A 69 3.45 -13.22 6.85
CA ALA A 69 2.76 -12.85 8.08
C ALA A 69 3.44 -11.68 8.81
N GLN A 70 4.78 -11.63 8.81
CA GLN A 70 5.55 -10.54 9.41
C GLN A 70 5.32 -9.24 8.65
N ILE A 71 5.35 -9.31 7.30
CA ILE A 71 5.04 -8.18 6.42
C ILE A 71 3.65 -7.62 6.75
N ARG A 72 2.63 -8.47 6.79
CA ARG A 72 1.25 -8.05 7.06
C ARG A 72 1.10 -7.41 8.44
N PHE A 73 1.68 -8.02 9.47
CA PHE A 73 1.64 -7.50 10.84
C PHE A 73 2.31 -6.12 10.93
N HIS A 74 3.49 -5.98 10.33
CA HIS A 74 4.25 -4.73 10.35
C HIS A 74 3.51 -3.61 9.59
N LEU A 75 2.91 -3.90 8.43
CA LEU A 75 2.09 -2.94 7.68
C LEU A 75 0.87 -2.49 8.49
N GLN A 76 0.16 -3.43 9.12
CA GLN A 76 -1.00 -3.12 9.94
C GLN A 76 -0.64 -2.20 11.11
N LYS A 77 0.43 -2.52 11.82
CA LYS A 77 0.93 -1.71 12.93
C LYS A 77 1.30 -0.30 12.47
N SER A 78 2.03 -0.17 11.36
CA SER A 78 2.47 1.13 10.82
C SER A 78 1.29 2.03 10.45
N LEU A 79 0.23 1.47 9.87
CA LEU A 79 -1.01 2.18 9.55
C LEU A 79 -1.81 2.55 10.80
N GLU A 80 -1.81 1.72 11.85
CA GLU A 80 -2.44 2.04 13.12
C GLU A 80 -1.74 3.21 13.83
N GLU A 81 -0.40 3.26 13.81
CA GLU A 81 0.41 4.33 14.41
C GLU A 81 0.14 5.73 13.82
N VAL A 82 -0.26 5.79 12.54
CA VAL A 82 -0.64 7.05 11.87
C VAL A 82 -2.16 7.30 11.86
N GLY A 83 -2.93 6.52 12.62
CA GLY A 83 -4.38 6.70 12.76
C GLY A 83 -5.21 6.21 11.57
N LEU A 84 -4.63 5.44 10.64
CA LEU A 84 -5.31 4.89 9.47
C LEU A 84 -5.83 3.45 9.70
N GLY A 85 -5.71 2.92 10.93
CA GLY A 85 -6.08 1.53 11.26
C GLY A 85 -7.55 1.16 11.01
N SER A 86 -8.47 2.11 11.12
CA SER A 86 -9.90 1.92 10.81
C SER A 86 -10.12 1.53 9.34
N LEU A 87 -9.27 2.05 8.46
CA LEU A 87 -9.27 1.72 7.05
C LEU A 87 -8.65 0.37 6.75
N ILE A 88 -8.11 -0.39 7.69
CA ILE A 88 -7.74 -1.79 7.44
C ILE A 88 -8.96 -2.68 7.67
N ARG A 89 -9.75 -2.35 8.71
CA ARG A 89 -10.86 -3.16 9.21
C ARG A 89 -12.14 -2.96 8.40
N ALA A 90 -12.37 -1.76 7.88
CA ALA A 90 -13.54 -1.42 7.07
C ALA A 90 -13.67 -2.21 5.74
N GLY A 91 -12.62 -2.92 5.31
CA GLY A 91 -12.62 -3.76 4.11
C GLY A 91 -12.98 -5.22 4.31
N LYS A 92 -13.06 -5.70 5.57
CA LYS A 92 -13.60 -7.02 5.86
C LYS A 92 -15.12 -6.92 5.86
N SER A 93 -15.72 -6.79 4.68
CA SER A 93 -17.12 -7.12 4.50
C SER A 93 -17.21 -8.59 4.12
N LEU A 94 -17.57 -9.40 5.13
CA LEU A 94 -17.99 -10.82 5.08
C LEU A 94 -16.97 -11.83 4.52
#